data_AF-U6DV99-F1
#
_entry.id   AF-U6DV99-F1
#
_cell.length_a   1.000
_cell.length_b   1.000
_cell.length_c   1.000
_cell.angle_alpha   90.00
_cell.angle_beta   90.00
_cell.angle_gamma   90.00
#
_symmetry.space_group_name_H-M   'P 1'
#
loop_
_entity.id
_entity.type
_entity.pdbx_description
1 polymer ?
#
loop_
_entity_poly.entity_id
_entity_poly.type
_entity_poly.pdbx_seq_one_letter_code
_entity_poly.pdbx_strand_id
1 'polypeptide(L)'
;MATKCGKCGPGYPTPLEAMKGPREEIVYLPCIYRNTGIEAPDYLATVDIDPKSPQYCQVIHRLPMPNLKDELHHSGWNTCSSCFGDSTKSRDKLMLPCLMSSRIYVVDVGSNPRAPKLHKVIEAEDIHAKCGLGYIHTSHCLAS
;
A
#
# COMPACT_ATOMS: atom_id res chain seq x y z
N MET A 1 -9.54 -18.94 -14.67
CA MET A 1 -10.09 -17.63 -14.25
C MET A 1 -10.67 -17.81 -12.88
N ALA A 2 -10.20 -17.07 -11.86
CA ALA A 2 -10.84 -17.09 -10.55
C ALA A 2 -12.28 -16.60 -10.73
N THR A 3 -13.25 -17.46 -10.41
CA THR A 3 -14.67 -17.16 -10.53
C THR A 3 -14.96 -15.92 -9.68
N LYS A 4 -15.28 -14.78 -10.33
CA LYS A 4 -15.67 -13.56 -9.61
C LYS A 4 -16.96 -13.87 -8.87
N CYS A 5 -16.85 -14.18 -7.59
CA CYS A 5 -17.98 -14.27 -6.69
C CYS A 5 -18.62 -12.88 -6.60
N GLY A 6 -19.80 -12.70 -7.20
CA GLY A 6 -20.51 -11.42 -7.23
C GLY A 6 -21.00 -10.90 -5.88
N LYS A 7 -20.71 -11.63 -4.78
CA LYS A 7 -21.06 -11.27 -3.40
C LYS A 7 -19.85 -11.30 -2.45
N CYS A 8 -18.64 -11.50 -2.97
CA CYS A 8 -17.45 -11.59 -2.12
C CYS A 8 -16.70 -10.26 -2.13
N GLY A 9 -16.12 -9.93 -0.98
CA GLY A 9 -15.13 -8.88 -0.81
C GLY A 9 -13.75 -9.28 -1.35
N PRO A 10 -12.71 -8.51 -1.02
CA PRO A 10 -11.38 -8.69 -1.58
C PRO A 10 -10.66 -9.93 -1.04
N GLY A 11 -9.78 -10.51 -1.86
CA GLY A 11 -8.91 -11.61 -1.46
C GLY A 11 -9.54 -12.99 -1.62
N TYR A 12 -9.28 -13.88 -0.66
CA TYR A 12 -9.58 -15.31 -0.75
C TYR A 12 -10.13 -15.83 0.59
N PRO A 13 -11.02 -16.84 0.60
CA PRO A 13 -11.64 -17.33 1.83
C PRO A 13 -10.67 -18.16 2.69
N THR A 14 -9.63 -18.74 2.09
CA THR A 14 -8.65 -19.58 2.78
C THR A 14 -7.25 -19.40 2.18
N PRO A 15 -6.18 -19.78 2.92
CA PRO A 15 -4.83 -19.80 2.37
C PRO A 15 -4.67 -20.70 1.14
N LEU A 16 -5.31 -21.88 1.12
CA LEU A 16 -5.24 -22.80 -0.04
C LEU A 16 -5.86 -22.20 -1.30
N GLU A 17 -6.94 -21.43 -1.18
CA GLU A 17 -7.50 -20.70 -2.32
C GLU A 17 -6.60 -19.52 -2.74
N ALA A 18 -5.95 -18.85 -1.79
CA ALA A 18 -4.98 -17.78 -2.10
C ALA A 18 -3.79 -18.29 -2.92
N MET A 19 -3.31 -19.51 -2.64
CA MET A 19 -2.23 -20.14 -3.41
C MET A 19 -2.60 -20.45 -4.87
N LYS A 20 -3.90 -20.51 -5.20
CA LYS A 20 -4.40 -20.69 -6.58
C LYS A 20 -4.63 -19.35 -7.30
N GLY A 21 -4.36 -18.23 -6.63
CA GLY A 21 -4.49 -16.89 -7.19
C GLY A 21 -3.62 -16.67 -8.41
N PRO A 22 -3.94 -15.66 -9.25
CA PRO A 22 -3.04 -15.26 -10.32
C PRO A 22 -1.70 -14.80 -9.74
N ARG A 23 -0.63 -15.03 -10.50
CA ARG A 23 0.67 -14.45 -10.19
C ARG A 23 0.59 -12.93 -10.26
N GLU A 24 1.25 -12.28 -9.32
CA GLU A 24 1.43 -10.84 -9.30
C GLU A 24 2.21 -10.34 -10.53
N GLU A 25 1.85 -9.15 -11.02
CA GLU A 25 2.52 -8.50 -12.16
C GLU A 25 3.31 -7.25 -11.73
N ILE A 26 3.06 -6.72 -10.53
CA ILE A 26 3.72 -5.53 -10.00
C ILE A 26 3.97 -5.65 -8.50
N VAL A 27 4.98 -4.93 -8.00
CA VAL A 27 5.28 -4.77 -6.57
C VAL A 27 5.40 -3.28 -6.23
N TYR A 28 4.88 -2.89 -5.07
CA TYR A 28 5.08 -1.57 -4.51
C TYR A 28 6.13 -1.61 -3.41
N LEU A 29 7.12 -0.72 -3.46
CA LEU A 29 8.23 -0.68 -2.51
C LEU A 29 8.37 0.71 -1.89
N PRO A 30 8.24 0.84 -0.56
CA PRO A 30 8.69 2.02 0.16
C PRO A 30 10.19 2.23 -0.07
N CYS A 31 10.58 3.43 -0.49
CA CYS A 31 11.97 3.80 -0.71
C CYS A 31 12.31 5.03 0.13
N ILE A 32 13.40 4.93 0.90
CA ILE A 32 13.67 5.80 2.05
C ILE A 32 14.96 6.56 1.80
N TYR A 33 14.93 7.89 1.93
CA TYR A 33 16.13 8.73 1.86
C TYR A 33 16.64 9.15 3.23
N ARG A 34 15.84 8.99 4.30
CA ARG A 34 16.30 9.29 5.65
C ARG A 34 17.60 8.54 5.97
N ASN A 35 18.56 9.25 6.55
CA ASN A 35 19.91 8.76 6.89
C ASN A 35 20.81 8.36 5.69
N THR A 36 20.45 8.72 4.45
CA THR A 36 21.31 8.49 3.28
C THR A 36 22.19 9.70 2.90
N GLY A 37 21.94 10.86 3.52
CA GLY A 37 22.56 12.14 3.13
C GLY A 37 21.89 12.85 1.95
N ILE A 38 20.90 12.22 1.31
CA ILE A 38 20.11 12.82 0.23
C ILE A 38 18.94 13.62 0.82
N GLU A 39 18.84 14.90 0.46
CA GLU A 39 17.74 15.79 0.86
C GLU A 39 16.57 15.68 -0.13
N ALA A 40 15.84 14.57 -0.06
CA ALA A 40 14.66 14.31 -0.89
C ALA A 40 13.58 13.59 -0.06
N PRO A 41 12.29 13.72 -0.45
CA PRO A 41 11.23 12.98 0.22
C PRO A 41 11.32 11.50 -0.14
N ASP A 42 10.94 10.66 0.82
CA ASP A 42 10.72 9.24 0.56
C ASP A 42 9.68 9.06 -0.56
N TYR A 43 9.68 7.92 -1.23
CA TYR A 43 8.76 7.67 -2.34
C TYR A 43 8.30 6.22 -2.39
N LEU A 44 7.16 5.99 -3.04
CA LEU A 44 6.69 4.65 -3.37
C LEU A 44 7.12 4.29 -4.79
N ALA A 45 7.96 3.27 -4.94
CA ALA A 45 8.29 2.70 -6.24
C ALA A 45 7.22 1.70 -6.67
N THR A 46 6.87 1.69 -7.95
CA THR A 46 6.13 0.58 -8.59
C THR A 46 7.09 -0.14 -9.52
N VAL A 47 7.28 -1.43 -9.29
CA VAL A 47 8.17 -2.30 -10.06
C VAL A 47 7.34 -3.27 -10.88
N ASP A 48 7.63 -3.37 -12.17
CA ASP A 48 7.02 -4.39 -13.03
C ASP A 48 7.78 -5.72 -12.86
N ILE A 49 7.05 -6.77 -12.51
CA ILE A 49 7.59 -8.11 -12.27
C ILE A 49 6.90 -9.19 -13.11
N ASP A 50 6.15 -8.81 -14.15
CA ASP A 50 5.68 -9.75 -15.16
C ASP A 50 6.83 -10.11 -16.13
N PRO A 51 7.30 -11.37 -16.19
CA PRO A 51 8.36 -11.78 -17.11
C PRO A 51 8.03 -11.59 -18.60
N LYS A 52 6.77 -11.37 -18.94
CA LYS A 52 6.32 -11.08 -20.31
C LYS A 52 6.35 -9.59 -20.65
N SER A 53 6.50 -8.72 -19.64
CA SER A 53 6.56 -7.28 -19.84
C SER A 53 7.92 -6.87 -20.43
N PRO A 54 7.96 -5.95 -21.41
CA PRO A 54 9.21 -5.35 -21.86
C PRO A 54 9.90 -4.50 -20.77
N GLN A 55 9.19 -4.21 -19.67
CA GLN A 55 9.70 -3.47 -18.51
C GLN A 55 9.98 -4.40 -17.32
N TYR A 56 10.05 -5.72 -17.52
CA TYR A 56 10.34 -6.68 -16.46
C TYR A 56 11.57 -6.29 -15.63
N CYS A 57 11.44 -6.35 -14.31
CA CYS A 57 12.46 -5.95 -13.32
C CYS A 57 12.86 -4.46 -13.37
N GLN A 58 11.98 -3.58 -13.87
CA GLN A 58 12.21 -2.12 -13.89
C GLN A 58 11.27 -1.38 -12.93
N VAL A 59 11.76 -0.25 -12.41
CA VAL A 59 10.91 0.73 -11.71
C VAL A 59 10.13 1.50 -12.78
N ILE A 60 8.84 1.22 -12.90
CA ILE A 60 7.95 1.81 -13.92
C ILE A 60 7.26 3.09 -13.44
N HIS A 61 7.23 3.33 -12.12
CA HIS A 61 6.66 4.56 -11.55
C HIS A 61 7.29 4.88 -10.19
N ARG A 62 7.39 6.19 -9.89
CA ARG A 62 7.83 6.72 -8.59
C ARG A 62 6.83 7.76 -8.13
N LEU A 63 6.20 7.53 -6.99
CA LEU A 63 5.33 8.50 -6.34
C LEU A 63 6.10 9.14 -5.15
N PRO A 64 6.66 10.35 -5.32
CA PRO A 64 7.29 11.05 -4.20
C PRO A 64 6.25 11.48 -3.16
N MET A 65 6.60 11.32 -1.88
CA MET A 65 5.78 11.84 -0.78
C MET A 65 5.95 13.37 -0.68
N PRO A 66 4.96 14.08 -0.11
CA PRO A 66 5.01 15.54 -0.04
C PRO A 66 5.98 16.09 1.01
N ASN A 67 6.42 15.28 2.00
CA ASN A 67 7.25 15.75 3.11
C ASN A 67 8.61 15.06 3.17
N LEU A 68 9.58 15.76 3.75
CA LEU A 68 10.91 15.24 4.03
C LEU A 68 10.95 14.46 5.35
N LYS A 69 11.89 13.50 5.44
CA LYS A 69 12.29 12.81 6.67
C LYS A 69 11.16 12.01 7.35
N ASP A 70 10.17 11.55 6.58
CA ASP A 70 9.06 10.72 7.07
C ASP A 70 9.51 9.36 7.61
N GLU A 71 10.46 8.72 6.93
CA GLU A 71 10.79 7.31 7.08
C GLU A 71 9.56 6.43 6.79
N LEU A 72 9.16 6.36 5.52
CA LEU A 72 8.27 5.28 5.08
C LEU A 72 8.88 3.95 5.53
N HIS A 73 8.10 3.06 6.16
CA HIS A 73 8.71 1.86 6.76
C HIS A 73 8.02 0.57 6.32
N HIS A 74 6.81 0.30 6.80
CA HIS A 74 5.98 -0.78 6.27
C HIS A 74 4.86 -0.21 5.38
N SER A 75 4.17 -1.10 4.69
CA SER A 75 2.94 -0.78 3.96
C SER A 75 1.90 -1.87 4.18
N GLY A 76 0.62 -1.49 4.23
CA GLY A 76 -0.49 -2.43 4.32
C GLY A 76 -1.64 -2.04 3.39
N TRP A 77 -2.53 -2.98 3.13
CA TRP A 77 -3.74 -2.74 2.33
C TRP A 77 -4.86 -2.19 3.20
N ASN A 78 -5.69 -1.29 2.64
CA ASN A 78 -6.90 -0.80 3.31
C ASN A 78 -7.89 -1.93 3.63
N THR A 79 -7.91 -2.99 2.82
CA THR A 79 -8.72 -4.19 3.04
C THR A 79 -8.06 -5.41 2.40
N CYS A 80 -8.28 -6.56 3.02
CA CYS A 80 -7.53 -7.78 2.79
C CYS A 80 -8.45 -9.01 2.87
N SER A 81 -7.90 -10.22 2.78
CA SER A 81 -8.72 -11.46 2.77
C SER A 81 -9.59 -11.63 4.03
N SER A 82 -9.28 -10.93 5.13
CA SER A 82 -10.13 -10.85 6.31
C SER A 82 -11.45 -10.12 6.08
N CYS A 83 -11.67 -9.54 4.90
CA CYS A 83 -12.92 -8.94 4.46
C CYS A 83 -13.56 -9.71 3.30
N PHE A 84 -13.19 -10.97 3.06
CA PHE A 84 -13.69 -11.76 1.93
C PHE A 84 -15.22 -11.88 1.90
N GLY A 85 -15.90 -11.84 3.05
CA GLY A 85 -17.36 -11.89 3.14
C GLY A 85 -18.07 -10.56 2.83
N ASP A 86 -17.35 -9.44 2.75
CA ASP A 86 -17.93 -8.11 2.63
C ASP A 86 -17.71 -7.51 1.24
N SER A 87 -18.72 -7.69 0.38
CA SER A 87 -18.75 -7.14 -0.98
C SER A 87 -18.69 -5.60 -1.06
N THR A 88 -18.90 -4.88 0.04
CA THR A 88 -18.78 -3.42 0.07
C THR A 88 -17.32 -2.93 0.14
N LYS A 89 -16.37 -3.84 0.40
CA LYS A 89 -14.95 -3.52 0.51
C LYS A 89 -14.23 -3.70 -0.83
N SER A 90 -13.21 -2.89 -1.06
CA SER A 90 -12.35 -2.96 -2.24
C SER A 90 -10.89 -2.73 -1.85
N ARG A 91 -10.00 -3.66 -2.25
CA ARG A 91 -8.55 -3.53 -2.05
C ARG A 91 -7.98 -2.61 -3.12
N ASP A 92 -8.04 -1.31 -2.85
CA ASP A 92 -7.76 -0.25 -3.83
C ASP A 92 -6.84 0.84 -3.28
N LYS A 93 -6.45 0.76 -2.00
CA LYS A 93 -5.56 1.72 -1.35
C LYS A 93 -4.46 1.04 -0.57
N LEU A 94 -3.28 1.64 -0.63
CA LEU A 94 -2.16 1.33 0.26
C LEU A 94 -2.10 2.35 1.39
N MET A 95 -1.88 1.84 2.59
CA MET A 95 -1.60 2.60 3.79
C MET A 95 -0.08 2.56 4.00
N LEU A 96 0.54 3.73 4.03
CA LEU A 96 1.98 3.90 4.23
C LEU A 96 2.24 4.67 5.53
N PRO A 97 2.37 3.98 6.67
CA PRO A 97 2.85 4.59 7.91
C PRO A 97 4.28 5.12 7.77
N CYS A 98 4.49 6.29 8.34
CA CYS A 98 5.79 6.96 8.41
C CYS A 98 6.32 6.83 9.83
N LEU A 99 7.37 6.04 10.02
CA LEU A 99 7.84 5.66 11.34
C LEU A 99 8.29 6.87 12.14
N MET A 100 8.89 7.88 11.51
CA MET A 100 9.50 8.98 12.27
C MET A 100 8.67 10.24 12.35
N SER A 101 7.75 10.46 11.40
CA SER A 101 6.84 11.60 11.46
C SER A 101 5.49 11.26 12.08
N SER A 102 5.17 9.98 12.27
CA SER A 102 3.82 9.48 12.62
C SER A 102 2.74 9.74 11.56
N ARG A 103 3.05 10.33 10.39
CA ARG A 103 2.07 10.49 9.31
C ARG A 103 1.66 9.15 8.72
N ILE A 104 0.49 9.13 8.11
CA ILE A 104 0.06 8.01 7.27
C ILE A 104 -0.33 8.57 5.90
N TYR A 105 0.35 8.10 4.86
CA TYR A 105 -0.05 8.37 3.49
C TYR A 105 -1.02 7.28 3.01
N VAL A 106 -2.15 7.72 2.47
CA VAL A 106 -3.10 6.86 1.78
C VAL A 106 -2.87 7.04 0.29
N VAL A 107 -2.51 5.95 -0.38
CA VAL A 107 -2.20 5.94 -1.81
C VAL A 107 -3.28 5.18 -2.56
N ASP A 108 -3.87 5.80 -3.56
CA ASP A 108 -4.81 5.15 -4.47
C ASP A 108 -4.03 4.34 -5.52
N VAL A 109 -4.29 3.04 -5.52
CA VAL A 109 -3.77 2.07 -6.50
C VAL A 109 -4.89 1.43 -7.31
N GLY A 110 -6.16 1.74 -7.03
CA GLY A 110 -7.31 1.22 -7.75
C GLY A 110 -7.56 1.94 -9.07
N SER A 111 -7.33 3.27 -9.12
CA SER A 111 -7.49 4.04 -10.36
C SER A 111 -6.50 3.62 -11.45
N ASN A 112 -5.23 3.44 -11.08
CA ASN A 112 -4.18 2.94 -11.96
C ASN A 112 -3.09 2.23 -11.14
N PRO A 113 -3.05 0.89 -11.10
CA PRO A 113 -2.06 0.15 -10.33
C PRO A 113 -0.62 0.39 -10.79
N ARG A 114 -0.39 0.71 -12.07
CA ARG A 114 0.97 0.93 -12.61
C ARG A 114 1.47 2.37 -12.38
N ALA A 115 0.60 3.29 -12.00
CA ALA A 115 0.95 4.66 -11.63
C ALA A 115 0.09 5.16 -10.44
N PRO A 116 0.42 4.71 -9.21
CA PRO A 116 -0.30 5.11 -8.00
C PRO A 116 -0.28 6.63 -7.78
N LYS A 117 -1.31 7.15 -7.10
CA LYS A 117 -1.40 8.57 -6.74
C LYS A 117 -1.71 8.76 -5.26
N LEU A 118 -1.23 9.86 -4.70
CA LEU A 118 -1.58 10.25 -3.34
C LEU A 118 -3.09 10.53 -3.27
N HIS A 119 -3.76 9.86 -2.33
CA HIS A 119 -5.20 10.02 -2.10
C HIS A 119 -5.48 10.92 -0.90
N LYS A 120 -4.76 10.70 0.20
CA LYS A 120 -4.94 11.46 1.44
C LYS A 120 -3.67 11.41 2.29
N VAL A 121 -3.44 12.46 3.07
CA VAL A 121 -2.48 12.46 4.17
C VAL A 121 -3.26 12.49 5.49
N ILE A 122 -2.86 11.65 6.44
CA ILE A 122 -3.27 11.77 7.84
C ILE A 122 -2.07 12.32 8.58
N GLU A 123 -2.21 13.54 9.08
CA GLU A 123 -1.10 14.25 9.72
C GLU A 123 -0.81 13.71 11.12
N ALA A 124 0.41 13.97 11.58
CA ALA A 124 0.88 13.50 12.88
C ALA A 124 0.02 14.03 14.04
N GLU A 125 -0.39 15.30 13.95
CA GLU A 125 -1.19 15.99 14.95
C GLU A 125 -2.57 15.33 15.11
N ASP A 126 -3.16 14.87 14.00
CA ASP A 126 -4.42 14.12 14.00
C ASP A 126 -4.28 12.78 14.74
N ILE A 127 -3.19 12.05 14.47
CA ILE A 127 -2.89 10.77 15.13
C ILE A 127 -2.66 10.99 16.63
N HIS A 128 -1.85 11.98 16.98
CA HIS A 128 -1.53 12.30 18.36
C HIS A 128 -2.79 12.70 19.14
N ALA A 129 -3.63 13.58 18.57
CA ALA A 129 -4.84 14.06 19.22
C ALA A 129 -5.91 12.98 19.39
N LYS A 130 -6.08 12.09 18.40
CA LYS A 130 -7.14 11.07 18.41
C LYS A 130 -6.74 9.78 19.12
N CYS A 131 -5.46 9.45 19.10
CA CYS A 131 -4.99 8.14 19.56
C CYS A 131 -4.00 8.23 20.73
N GLY A 132 -3.34 9.38 20.96
CA GLY A 132 -2.26 9.49 21.95
C GLY A 132 -1.04 8.62 21.63
N LEU A 133 -0.86 8.25 20.35
CA LEU A 133 0.21 7.38 19.86
C LEU A 133 1.13 8.14 18.90
N GLY A 134 2.32 7.60 18.66
CA GLY A 134 3.26 8.07 17.63
C GLY A 134 4.07 6.91 17.08
N TYR A 135 5.01 7.19 16.17
CA TYR A 135 5.88 6.20 15.54
C TYR A 135 5.09 5.04 14.89
N ILE A 136 4.09 5.39 14.07
CA ILE A 136 3.21 4.40 13.46
C ILE A 136 4.03 3.53 12.50
N HIS A 137 4.07 2.23 12.79
CA HIS A 137 4.99 1.30 12.14
C HIS A 137 4.27 0.38 11.14
N THR A 138 3.33 -0.44 11.61
CA THR A 138 2.63 -1.44 10.78
C THR A 138 1.13 -1.16 10.74
N SER A 139 0.53 -1.31 9.57
CA SER A 139 -0.92 -1.21 9.38
C SER A 139 -1.52 -2.57 8.97
N HIS A 140 -2.68 -2.91 9.51
CA HIS A 140 -3.49 -4.03 9.05
C HIS A 140 -4.96 -3.61 8.91
N CYS A 141 -5.68 -4.25 8.00
CA CYS A 141 -7.10 -4.00 7.80
C CYS A 141 -7.93 -4.55 8.98
N LEU A 142 -8.99 -3.86 9.40
CA LEU A 142 -9.95 -4.41 10.38
C LEU A 142 -10.86 -5.41 9.65
N ALA A 143 -10.96 -6.64 10.19
CA ALA A 143 -11.80 -7.69 9.61
C ALA A 143 -13.30 -7.31 9.60
N SER A 144 -14.04 -7.85 8.63
CA SER A 144 -15.48 -7.61 8.42
C SER A 144 -16.20 -8.91 8.10
#